data_AF-A0A5C4Y7I9-F1
#
_entry.id   AF-A0A5C4Y7I9-F1
#
_cell.length_a   1.000
_cell.length_b   1.000
_cell.length_c   1.000
_cell.angle_alpha   90.00
_cell.angle_beta   90.00
_cell.angle_gamma   90.00
#
_symmetry.space_group_name_H-M   'P 1'
#
loop_
_entity.id
_entity.type
_entity.pdbx_description
1 polymer ?
#
loop_
_entity_poly.entity_id
_entity_poly.type
_entity_poly.pdbx_seq_one_letter_code
_entity_poly.pdbx_strand_id
1 'polypeptide(L)'
;MMVAERALRTSDVWQIEGGLPVYRERQPGITISYHDEGLDLFDELMRQFSKLGPRTADVWTLLRAEIHRGKNADGYQAVSLDARTVARDLGYKLHPHGGVRTSDLLEIESALKHIERVRIEISPVERSLKRVGKNGRKTSGLQRVYSQRLIAVMGKREQRTLRGVTCHVIWDIALGAWVDYFHRSYAPMPSVLTALSARGSNLWAKQIGKELAYWYRIDHHGPQRRTEKRIRVGQLLTWACLLPTVAHMRSSGNRRRPREYFEAALDKLEGLGILDHWHYAERDAAKMRTGAGVSGAVDQWLASIVVIQAPPAWIGGLPLQRNKSPPGD
;
A
#
# COMPACT_ATOMS: atom_id res chain seq x y z
N MET A 1 5.27 2.63 8.19
CA MET A 1 4.11 1.82 7.75
C MET A 1 3.88 1.83 6.24
N MET A 2 4.16 2.93 5.53
CA MET A 2 4.27 2.92 4.06
C MET A 2 5.10 1.73 3.55
N VAL A 3 6.23 1.43 4.23
CA VAL A 3 7.07 0.24 4.04
C VAL A 3 6.25 -1.07 3.94
N ALA A 4 5.39 -1.37 4.93
CA ALA A 4 4.61 -2.59 4.96
C ALA A 4 3.57 -2.63 3.83
N GLU A 5 2.94 -1.49 3.52
CA GLU A 5 2.01 -1.42 2.40
C GLU A 5 2.71 -1.65 1.05
N ARG A 6 3.89 -1.05 0.83
CA ARG A 6 4.72 -1.29 -0.37
C ARG A 6 5.12 -2.76 -0.48
N ALA A 7 5.56 -3.36 0.64
CA ALA A 7 5.91 -4.78 0.72
C ALA A 7 4.74 -5.69 0.29
N LEU A 8 3.51 -5.36 0.70
CA LEU A 8 2.31 -6.15 0.38
C LEU A 8 1.83 -6.03 -1.09
N ARG A 9 2.44 -5.17 -1.94
CA ARG A 9 1.95 -4.94 -3.32
C ARG A 9 2.39 -6.01 -4.31
N THR A 10 3.56 -6.62 -4.10
CA THR A 10 4.11 -7.65 -4.98
C THR A 10 5.23 -8.39 -4.26
N SER A 11 5.43 -9.67 -4.59
CA SER A 11 6.59 -10.45 -4.19
C SER A 11 7.88 -10.02 -4.89
N ASP A 12 7.80 -9.39 -6.07
CA ASP A 12 8.95 -9.15 -6.95
C ASP A 12 10.01 -8.18 -6.39
N VAL A 13 9.64 -7.40 -5.37
CA VAL A 13 10.51 -6.39 -4.75
C VAL A 13 11.20 -6.90 -3.47
N TRP A 14 10.96 -8.15 -3.10
CA TRP A 14 11.56 -8.79 -1.93
C TRP A 14 12.85 -9.52 -2.30
N GLN A 15 13.72 -9.68 -1.32
CA GLN A 15 14.95 -10.47 -1.40
C GLN A 15 14.76 -11.77 -0.60
N ILE A 16 15.53 -12.80 -0.93
CA ILE A 16 15.54 -14.06 -0.17
C ILE A 16 16.83 -14.12 0.64
N GLU A 17 16.69 -14.17 1.96
CA GLU A 17 17.81 -14.14 2.89
C GLU A 17 17.62 -15.22 3.95
N GLY A 18 18.62 -16.09 4.11
CA GLY A 18 18.54 -17.19 5.08
C GLY A 18 17.31 -18.10 4.87
N GLY A 19 16.82 -18.21 3.64
CA GLY A 19 15.61 -19.00 3.32
C GLY A 19 14.29 -18.30 3.65
N LEU A 20 14.28 -16.98 3.84
CA LEU A 20 13.05 -16.22 4.10
C LEU A 20 12.91 -15.02 3.15
N PRO A 21 11.69 -14.71 2.67
CA PRO A 21 11.42 -13.47 1.99
C PRO A 21 11.54 -12.28 2.95
N VAL A 22 12.41 -11.34 2.58
CA VAL A 22 12.71 -10.12 3.32
C VAL A 22 12.57 -8.91 2.41
N TYR A 23 11.86 -7.89 2.88
CA TYR A 23 11.72 -6.60 2.23
C TYR A 23 12.36 -5.51 3.09
N ARG A 24 13.28 -4.75 2.48
CA ARG A 24 13.91 -3.58 3.08
C ARG A 24 13.65 -2.37 2.22
N GLU A 25 13.04 -1.35 2.82
CA GLU A 25 13.01 -0.04 2.22
C GLU A 25 14.33 0.69 2.50
N ARG A 26 14.67 1.71 1.71
CA ARG A 26 15.83 2.59 1.97
C ARG A 26 15.74 3.34 3.31
N GLN A 27 14.63 3.23 4.05
CA GLN A 27 14.51 3.75 5.40
C GLN A 27 15.29 2.86 6.38
N PRO A 28 16.30 3.38 7.08
CA PRO A 28 17.02 2.59 8.07
C PRO A 28 16.10 2.16 9.22
N GLY A 29 16.32 0.95 9.74
CA GLY A 29 15.72 0.51 11.00
C GLY A 29 14.39 -0.26 10.91
N ILE A 30 13.80 -0.45 9.72
CA ILE A 30 12.62 -1.31 9.54
C ILE A 30 12.88 -2.35 8.45
N THR A 31 12.74 -3.61 8.82
CA THR A 31 12.74 -4.75 7.90
C THR A 31 11.36 -5.42 7.97
N ILE A 32 10.84 -5.86 6.82
CA ILE A 32 9.61 -6.65 6.74
C ILE A 32 9.99 -8.07 6.33
N SER A 33 9.44 -9.06 7.01
CA SER A 33 9.68 -10.47 6.69
C SER A 33 8.37 -11.22 6.52
N TYR A 34 8.39 -12.26 5.69
CA TYR A 34 7.23 -13.10 5.42
C TYR A 34 7.45 -14.50 6.02
N HIS A 35 6.60 -14.88 6.96
CA HIS A 35 6.69 -16.13 7.71
C HIS A 35 5.38 -16.90 7.61
N ASP A 36 5.45 -18.23 7.62
CA ASP A 36 4.29 -19.06 7.91
C ASP A 36 4.68 -20.07 8.98
N GLU A 37 4.11 -19.91 10.18
CA GLU A 37 4.40 -20.77 11.33
C GLU A 37 3.87 -22.21 11.18
N GLY A 38 3.06 -22.47 10.14
CA GLY A 38 2.52 -23.80 9.83
C GLY A 38 3.09 -24.44 8.57
N LEU A 39 4.09 -23.84 7.91
CA LEU A 39 4.74 -24.39 6.72
C LEU A 39 6.22 -24.66 6.99
N ASP A 40 6.54 -25.91 7.28
CA ASP A 40 7.94 -26.35 7.46
C ASP A 40 8.70 -26.49 6.13
N LEU A 41 8.00 -26.40 5.00
CA LEU A 41 8.56 -26.54 3.65
C LEU A 41 8.73 -25.17 2.98
N PHE A 42 9.99 -24.79 2.73
CA PHE A 42 10.37 -23.56 2.02
C PHE A 42 9.64 -23.40 0.68
N ASP A 43 9.50 -24.48 -0.09
CA ASP A 43 8.81 -24.44 -1.40
C ASP A 43 7.33 -24.04 -1.26
N GLU A 44 6.67 -24.50 -0.20
CA GLU A 44 5.28 -24.13 0.04
C GLU A 44 5.16 -22.66 0.47
N LEU A 45 6.08 -22.20 1.33
CA LEU A 45 6.16 -20.79 1.70
C LEU A 45 6.35 -19.91 0.46
N MET A 46 7.27 -20.29 -0.43
CA MET A 46 7.54 -19.56 -1.68
C MET A 46 6.36 -19.61 -2.66
N ARG A 47 5.66 -20.75 -2.75
CA ARG A 47 4.44 -20.89 -3.56
C ARG A 47 3.30 -20.00 -3.06
N GLN A 48 3.18 -19.82 -1.75
CA GLN A 48 2.20 -18.88 -1.20
C GLN A 48 2.69 -17.45 -1.38
N PHE A 49 3.96 -17.17 -1.09
CA PHE A 49 4.55 -15.85 -1.19
C PHE A 49 4.45 -15.27 -2.61
N SER A 50 4.65 -16.08 -3.66
CA SER A 50 4.50 -15.65 -5.06
C SER A 50 3.08 -15.24 -5.45
N LYS A 51 2.06 -15.55 -4.63
CA LYS A 51 0.67 -15.09 -4.81
C LYS A 51 0.41 -13.73 -4.18
N LEU A 52 1.40 -13.14 -3.50
CA LEU A 52 1.31 -11.78 -2.97
C LEU A 52 1.13 -10.80 -4.14
N GLY A 53 0.09 -9.98 -4.05
CA GLY A 53 -0.21 -9.03 -5.13
C GLY A 53 -0.96 -7.79 -4.64
N PRO A 54 -1.29 -6.86 -5.56
CA PRO A 54 -1.80 -5.55 -5.20
C PRO A 54 -3.08 -5.57 -4.35
N ARG A 55 -3.88 -6.64 -4.49
CA ARG A 55 -5.10 -6.84 -3.71
C ARG A 55 -4.81 -6.96 -2.21
N THR A 56 -3.70 -7.59 -1.83
CA THR A 56 -3.30 -7.70 -0.43
C THR A 56 -3.03 -6.34 0.18
N ALA A 57 -2.34 -5.45 -0.56
CA ALA A 57 -2.12 -4.07 -0.13
C ALA A 57 -3.43 -3.27 -0.03
N ASP A 58 -4.44 -3.55 -0.86
CA ASP A 58 -5.76 -2.90 -0.77
C ASP A 58 -6.54 -3.34 0.47
N VAL A 59 -6.59 -4.64 0.75
CA VAL A 59 -7.21 -5.18 1.97
C VAL A 59 -6.51 -4.61 3.21
N TRP A 60 -5.18 -4.51 3.19
CA TRP A 60 -4.41 -3.83 4.24
C TRP A 60 -4.79 -2.35 4.41
N THR A 61 -4.98 -1.64 3.29
CA THR A 61 -5.39 -0.23 3.32
C THR A 61 -6.76 -0.05 3.98
N LEU A 62 -7.73 -0.91 3.64
CA LEU A 62 -9.07 -0.91 4.23
C LEU A 62 -9.06 -1.29 5.70
N LEU A 63 -8.36 -2.38 6.07
CA LEU A 63 -8.19 -2.79 7.47
C LEU A 63 -7.69 -1.64 8.32
N ARG A 64 -6.63 -0.95 7.86
CA ARG A 64 -6.10 0.22 8.57
C ARG A 64 -7.14 1.33 8.69
N ALA A 65 -7.85 1.65 7.62
CA ALA A 65 -8.87 2.70 7.65
C ALA A 65 -9.97 2.37 8.67
N GLU A 66 -10.39 1.12 8.74
CA GLU A 66 -11.42 0.67 9.68
C GLU A 66 -10.94 0.72 11.14
N ILE A 67 -9.70 0.29 11.40
CA ILE A 67 -9.09 0.42 12.73
C ILE A 67 -9.02 1.89 13.17
N HIS A 68 -8.81 2.84 12.24
CA HIS A 68 -8.79 4.28 12.57
C HIS A 68 -10.19 4.88 12.79
N ARG A 69 -11.25 4.29 12.26
CA ARG A 69 -12.63 4.77 12.49
C ARG A 69 -13.14 4.43 13.89
N GLY A 70 -12.49 3.49 14.58
CA GLY A 70 -12.80 3.14 15.96
C GLY A 70 -12.71 4.36 16.90
N LYS A 71 -13.74 4.54 17.74
CA LYS A 71 -14.01 5.78 18.50
C LYS A 71 -12.95 6.17 19.56
N ASN A 72 -11.90 5.36 19.78
CA ASN A 72 -10.83 5.64 20.74
C ASN A 72 -9.48 5.62 20.02
N ALA A 73 -9.07 6.74 19.44
CA ALA A 73 -7.91 6.89 18.57
C ALA A 73 -6.52 6.70 19.24
N ASP A 74 -6.48 6.26 20.49
CA ASP A 74 -5.25 6.02 21.27
C ASP A 74 -5.19 4.56 21.71
N GLY A 75 -4.72 3.67 20.82
CA GLY A 75 -4.25 2.34 21.20
C GLY A 75 -4.73 1.16 20.35
N TYR A 76 -4.37 -0.03 20.83
CA TYR A 76 -4.67 -1.33 20.26
C TYR A 76 -6.18 -1.59 20.23
N GLN A 77 -6.84 -1.28 19.12
CA GLN A 77 -8.27 -1.59 18.92
C GLN A 77 -8.43 -2.79 18.00
N ALA A 78 -9.11 -3.82 18.49
CA ALA A 78 -9.56 -4.93 17.66
C ALA A 78 -10.80 -4.51 16.85
N VAL A 79 -10.82 -4.89 15.58
CA VAL A 79 -11.96 -4.72 14.67
C VAL A 79 -12.39 -6.08 14.12
N SER A 80 -13.69 -6.24 13.91
CA SER A 80 -14.24 -7.37 13.17
C SER A 80 -14.35 -7.01 11.70
N LEU A 81 -13.57 -7.66 10.85
CA LEU A 81 -13.68 -7.55 9.41
C LEU A 81 -14.57 -8.65 8.85
N ASP A 82 -15.64 -8.25 8.18
CA ASP A 82 -16.45 -9.15 7.36
C ASP A 82 -15.96 -9.09 5.90
N ALA A 83 -15.49 -10.23 5.37
CA ALA A 83 -15.00 -10.35 4.00
C ALA A 83 -16.03 -9.90 2.96
N ARG A 84 -17.34 -10.01 3.24
CA ARG A 84 -18.42 -9.54 2.37
C ARG A 84 -18.46 -8.02 2.30
N THR A 85 -18.23 -7.35 3.43
CA THR A 85 -18.17 -5.88 3.50
C THR A 85 -16.89 -5.39 2.83
N VAL A 86 -15.75 -6.02 3.11
CA VAL A 86 -14.49 -5.73 2.42
C VAL A 86 -14.64 -5.87 0.91
N ALA A 87 -15.35 -6.89 0.43
CA ALA A 87 -15.59 -7.05 -1.01
C ALA A 87 -16.41 -5.89 -1.60
N ARG A 88 -17.45 -5.44 -0.90
CA ARG A 88 -18.26 -4.29 -1.34
C ARG A 88 -17.43 -3.00 -1.37
N ASP A 89 -16.63 -2.77 -0.33
CA ASP A 89 -15.76 -1.59 -0.22
C ASP A 89 -14.65 -1.60 -1.28
N LEU A 90 -14.19 -2.79 -1.68
CA LEU A 90 -13.28 -2.99 -2.81
C LEU A 90 -13.97 -2.94 -4.17
N GLY A 91 -15.26 -2.62 -4.24
CA GLY A 91 -16.03 -2.44 -5.46
C GLY A 91 -16.25 -3.73 -6.27
N TYR A 92 -16.21 -4.90 -5.64
CA TYR A 92 -16.54 -6.14 -6.33
C TYR A 92 -18.01 -6.12 -6.76
N LYS A 93 -18.26 -6.52 -8.02
CA LYS A 93 -19.62 -6.63 -8.56
C LYS A 93 -20.36 -7.75 -7.82
N LEU A 94 -21.58 -7.45 -7.40
CA LEU A 94 -22.47 -8.45 -6.84
C LEU A 94 -22.69 -9.60 -7.82
N HIS A 95 -22.87 -10.80 -7.28
CA HIS A 95 -23.28 -11.95 -8.06
C HIS A 95 -24.71 -11.73 -8.60
N PRO A 96 -25.05 -12.22 -9.81
CA PRO A 96 -26.41 -12.05 -10.37
C PRO A 96 -27.53 -12.55 -9.45
N HIS A 97 -27.27 -13.58 -8.64
CA HIS A 97 -28.22 -14.10 -7.64
C HIS A 97 -28.12 -13.43 -6.26
N GLY A 98 -27.51 -12.24 -6.18
CA GLY A 98 -27.24 -11.52 -4.94
C GLY A 98 -25.99 -12.00 -4.22
N GLY A 99 -25.48 -11.17 -3.31
CA GLY A 99 -24.29 -11.45 -2.51
C GLY A 99 -22.95 -11.29 -3.26
N VAL A 100 -21.87 -11.67 -2.59
CA VAL A 100 -20.49 -11.59 -3.10
C VAL A 100 -20.10 -12.91 -3.76
N ARG A 101 -19.37 -12.86 -4.87
CA ARG A 101 -18.94 -14.07 -5.57
C ARG A 101 -17.96 -14.86 -4.71
N THR A 102 -18.04 -16.19 -4.78
CA THR A 102 -17.13 -17.10 -4.08
C THR A 102 -15.65 -16.82 -4.37
N SER A 103 -15.31 -16.49 -5.62
CA SER A 103 -13.94 -16.14 -6.00
C SER A 103 -13.41 -14.92 -5.25
N ASP A 104 -14.27 -13.94 -5.00
CA ASP A 104 -13.88 -12.65 -4.44
C ASP A 104 -13.69 -12.79 -2.93
N LEU A 105 -14.53 -13.60 -2.26
CA LEU A 105 -14.34 -13.98 -0.86
C LEU A 105 -13.04 -14.76 -0.66
N LEU A 106 -12.72 -15.70 -1.56
CA LEU A 106 -11.46 -16.45 -1.51
C LEU A 106 -10.23 -15.55 -1.75
N GLU A 107 -10.34 -14.55 -2.62
CA GLU A 107 -9.27 -13.56 -2.86
C GLU A 107 -9.01 -12.72 -1.60
N ILE A 108 -10.06 -12.30 -0.89
CA ILE A 108 -9.95 -11.55 0.37
C ILE A 108 -9.39 -12.42 1.50
N GLU A 109 -9.86 -13.66 1.65
CA GLU A 109 -9.31 -14.63 2.61
C GLU A 109 -7.82 -14.86 2.36
N SER A 110 -7.42 -15.02 1.09
CA SER A 110 -6.00 -15.17 0.72
C SER A 110 -5.20 -13.92 1.11
N ALA A 111 -5.72 -12.72 0.81
CA ALA A 111 -5.09 -11.46 1.21
C ALA A 111 -4.92 -11.35 2.73
N LEU A 112 -5.94 -11.68 3.53
CA LEU A 112 -5.85 -11.66 5.00
C LEU A 112 -4.81 -12.66 5.52
N LYS A 113 -4.74 -13.88 4.96
CA LYS A 113 -3.69 -14.85 5.28
C LYS A 113 -2.30 -14.34 4.93
N HIS A 114 -2.12 -13.64 3.81
CA HIS A 114 -0.84 -13.01 3.50
C HIS A 114 -0.46 -11.93 4.51
N ILE A 115 -1.42 -11.09 4.94
CA ILE A 115 -1.17 -10.04 5.94
C ILE A 115 -0.81 -10.65 7.30
N GLU A 116 -1.48 -11.73 7.72
CA GLU A 116 -1.21 -12.50 8.94
C GLU A 116 0.24 -13.01 9.01
N ARG A 117 0.78 -13.40 7.86
CA ARG A 117 2.14 -13.93 7.69
C ARG A 117 3.25 -12.88 7.71
N VAL A 118 2.90 -11.60 7.61
CA VAL A 118 3.90 -10.53 7.61
C VAL A 118 4.34 -10.19 9.03
N ARG A 119 5.65 -10.06 9.22
CA ARG A 119 6.26 -9.52 10.43
C ARG A 119 7.03 -8.24 10.12
N ILE A 120 7.09 -7.37 11.12
CA ILE A 120 7.91 -6.18 11.13
C ILE A 120 9.03 -6.38 12.13
N GLU A 121 10.26 -6.22 11.67
CA GLU A 121 11.45 -6.17 12.49
C GLU A 121 11.90 -4.72 12.62
N ILE A 122 11.96 -4.24 13.86
CA ILE A 122 12.39 -2.89 14.18
C ILE A 122 13.79 -2.97 14.77
N SER A 123 14.77 -2.48 14.03
CA SER A 123 16.17 -2.44 14.45
C SER A 123 16.47 -1.14 15.19
N PRO A 124 17.36 -1.17 16.20
CA PRO A 124 17.66 -0.04 17.06
C PRO A 124 18.57 1.02 16.40
N VAL A 125 18.48 1.21 15.07
CA VAL A 125 19.39 2.07 14.28
C VAL A 125 19.38 3.53 14.75
N GLU A 126 18.38 3.90 15.53
CA GLU A 126 18.27 5.19 16.19
C GLU A 126 17.87 4.97 17.65
N ARG A 127 18.71 5.39 18.62
CA ARG A 127 18.39 5.42 20.07
C ARG A 127 17.13 6.28 20.40
N SER A 128 16.46 6.84 19.40
CA SER A 128 15.37 7.81 19.41
C SER A 128 13.95 7.24 19.24
N LEU A 129 13.77 5.96 18.91
CA LEU A 129 12.42 5.36 18.85
C LEU A 129 11.85 5.18 20.27
N LYS A 130 11.05 6.16 20.70
CA LYS A 130 10.38 6.16 22.01
C LYS A 130 9.04 5.45 21.90
N ARG A 131 8.83 4.43 22.74
CA ARG A 131 7.52 3.79 22.87
C ARG A 131 6.57 4.73 23.62
N VAL A 132 5.34 4.86 23.14
CA VAL A 132 4.28 5.57 23.86
C VAL A 132 3.56 4.57 24.77
N GLY A 133 3.68 4.73 26.09
CA GLY A 133 2.95 3.90 27.05
C GLY A 133 1.46 4.27 27.12
N LYS A 134 0.65 3.43 27.77
CA LYS A 134 -0.82 3.57 27.92
C LYS A 134 -1.29 4.95 28.43
N ASN A 135 -0.43 5.71 29.11
CA ASN A 135 -0.74 7.03 29.65
C ASN A 135 -0.03 8.19 28.90
N GLY A 136 0.38 7.97 27.64
CA GLY A 136 1.12 8.97 26.86
C GLY A 136 2.59 9.20 27.29
N ARG A 137 3.06 8.50 28.33
CA ARG A 137 4.46 8.56 28.79
C ARG A 137 5.37 7.94 27.74
N LYS A 138 6.38 8.69 27.29
CA LYS A 138 7.42 8.22 26.37
C LYS A 138 8.50 7.47 27.16
N THR A 139 8.65 6.17 26.94
CA THR A 139 9.73 5.38 27.55
C THR A 139 10.97 5.35 26.64
N SER A 140 12.15 5.11 27.22
CA SER A 140 13.45 5.16 26.52
C SER A 140 13.58 4.05 25.45
N GLY A 141 14.53 4.28 24.52
CA GLY A 141 14.60 3.64 23.20
C GLY A 141 14.86 2.13 23.17
N LEU A 142 14.59 1.54 22.00
CA LEU A 142 14.81 0.12 21.69
C LEU A 142 16.29 -0.27 21.89
N GLN A 143 16.55 -1.27 22.74
CA GLN A 143 17.90 -1.79 23.00
C GLN A 143 18.28 -3.01 22.15
N ARG A 144 17.30 -3.66 21.51
CA ARG A 144 17.45 -4.87 20.71
C ARG A 144 16.56 -4.80 19.47
N VAL A 145 16.76 -5.70 18.51
CA VAL A 145 15.83 -5.90 17.39
C VAL A 145 14.55 -6.54 17.93
N TYR A 146 13.40 -6.00 17.55
CA TYR A 146 12.09 -6.58 17.91
C TYR A 146 11.38 -7.04 16.64
N SER A 147 11.08 -8.34 16.58
CA SER A 147 10.19 -8.91 15.58
C SER A 147 8.77 -8.94 16.14
N GLN A 148 7.81 -8.38 15.40
CA GLN A 148 6.39 -8.32 15.78
C GLN A 148 5.53 -8.68 14.56
N ARG A 149 4.40 -9.35 14.76
CA ARG A 149 3.44 -9.58 13.67
C ARG A 149 2.87 -8.25 13.18
N LEU A 150 2.62 -8.12 11.87
CA LEU A 150 1.99 -6.95 11.28
C LEU A 150 0.57 -6.76 11.84
N ILE A 151 -0.17 -7.86 11.97
CA ILE A 151 -1.48 -7.91 12.61
C ILE A 151 -1.52 -8.99 13.68
N ALA A 152 -2.37 -8.79 14.68
CA ALA A 152 -2.73 -9.81 15.65
C ALA A 152 -4.14 -10.31 15.33
N VAL A 153 -4.25 -11.61 15.02
CA VAL A 153 -5.53 -12.28 14.77
C VAL A 153 -6.06 -12.79 16.11
N MET A 154 -7.17 -12.23 16.55
CA MET A 154 -7.83 -12.56 17.82
C MET A 154 -8.85 -13.69 17.66
N GLY A 155 -9.42 -13.83 16.47
CA GLY A 155 -10.40 -14.87 16.16
C GLY A 155 -10.74 -14.95 14.68
N LYS A 156 -11.18 -16.14 14.24
CA LYS A 156 -11.74 -16.40 12.91
C LYS A 156 -13.10 -17.05 13.11
N ARG A 157 -14.14 -16.51 12.48
CA ARG A 157 -15.55 -16.91 12.67
C ARG A 157 -16.22 -17.17 11.33
N GLU A 158 -17.35 -17.87 11.38
CA GLU A 158 -18.19 -18.22 10.22
C GLU A 158 -17.38 -18.97 9.14
N GLN A 159 -16.92 -20.18 9.49
CA GLN A 159 -16.19 -21.07 8.58
C GLN A 159 -17.11 -21.61 7.49
N ARG A 160 -16.69 -21.50 6.23
CA ARG A 160 -17.39 -22.03 5.07
C ARG A 160 -16.43 -22.79 4.17
N THR A 161 -16.93 -23.85 3.53
CA THR A 161 -16.19 -24.54 2.47
C THR A 161 -16.61 -23.97 1.12
N LEU A 162 -15.68 -23.30 0.44
CA LEU A 162 -15.90 -22.61 -0.82
C LEU A 162 -14.97 -23.20 -1.88
N ARG A 163 -15.53 -23.90 -2.87
CA ARG A 163 -14.75 -24.61 -3.92
C ARG A 163 -13.67 -25.54 -3.32
N GLY A 164 -14.01 -26.26 -2.26
CA GLY A 164 -13.09 -27.16 -1.54
C GLY A 164 -12.07 -26.45 -0.62
N VAL A 165 -12.12 -25.13 -0.51
CA VAL A 165 -11.21 -24.34 0.34
C VAL A 165 -11.96 -23.82 1.57
N THR A 166 -11.38 -24.03 2.75
CA THR A 166 -11.87 -23.44 4.00
C THR A 166 -11.63 -21.93 4.02
N CYS A 167 -12.71 -21.17 4.13
CA CYS A 167 -12.75 -19.72 4.17
C CYS A 167 -13.43 -19.26 5.47
N HIS A 168 -12.82 -18.32 6.18
CA HIS A 168 -13.43 -17.68 7.34
C HIS A 168 -14.00 -16.33 6.90
N VAL A 169 -15.31 -16.17 7.00
CA VAL A 169 -15.96 -14.96 6.49
C VAL A 169 -15.70 -13.76 7.40
N ILE A 170 -15.51 -13.99 8.71
CA ILE A 170 -15.31 -12.93 9.70
C ILE A 170 -13.98 -13.13 10.41
N TRP A 171 -13.17 -12.06 10.44
CA TRP A 171 -11.87 -12.03 11.10
C TRP A 171 -11.85 -10.94 12.18
N ASP A 172 -11.50 -11.31 13.40
CA ASP A 172 -11.28 -10.37 14.50
C ASP A 172 -9.79 -10.06 14.57
N ILE A 173 -9.40 -8.84 14.22
CA ILE A 173 -8.01 -8.45 13.98
C ILE A 173 -7.69 -7.14 14.70
N ALA A 174 -6.49 -7.03 15.26
CA ALA A 174 -5.88 -5.77 15.71
C ALA A 174 -4.55 -5.54 14.99
N LEU A 175 -4.06 -4.29 14.99
CA LEU A 175 -2.67 -4.03 14.58
C LEU A 175 -1.71 -4.65 15.58
N GLY A 176 -0.55 -5.14 15.14
CA GLY A 176 0.47 -5.66 16.06
C GLY A 176 1.06 -4.59 16.99
N ALA A 177 1.77 -5.04 18.02
CA ALA A 177 2.33 -4.16 19.07
C ALA A 177 3.38 -3.14 18.56
N TRP A 178 3.83 -3.27 17.30
CA TRP A 178 4.69 -2.30 16.63
C TRP A 178 4.04 -0.90 16.50
N VAL A 179 2.71 -0.78 16.62
CA VAL A 179 1.99 0.51 16.58
C VAL A 179 2.40 1.47 17.70
N ASP A 180 2.74 0.95 18.88
CA ASP A 180 3.20 1.76 20.02
C ASP A 180 4.49 2.55 19.70
N TYR A 181 5.25 2.12 18.68
CA TYR A 181 6.51 2.73 18.27
C TYR A 181 6.35 3.78 17.17
N PHE A 182 5.26 3.76 16.41
CA PHE A 182 5.07 4.67 15.27
C PHE A 182 3.76 5.45 15.29
N HIS A 183 3.12 5.68 16.45
CA HIS A 183 1.74 6.18 16.62
C HIS A 183 1.28 7.32 15.69
N ARG A 184 2.20 8.14 15.15
CA ARG A 184 1.92 9.27 14.22
C ARG A 184 2.08 8.94 12.73
N SER A 185 2.76 7.85 12.38
CA SER A 185 2.98 7.38 11.00
C SER A 185 1.77 6.67 10.40
N TYR A 186 0.68 6.56 11.18
CA TYR A 186 -0.61 5.99 10.82
C TYR A 186 -1.60 7.13 10.67
N ALA A 187 -2.00 7.46 9.44
CA ALA A 187 -3.21 8.26 9.26
C ALA A 187 -4.01 7.70 8.09
N PRO A 188 -5.30 8.04 8.02
CA PRO A 188 -6.19 7.50 7.01
C PRO A 188 -5.72 7.94 5.63
N MET A 189 -5.72 6.99 4.69
CA MET A 189 -5.64 7.29 3.27
C MET A 189 -6.92 8.01 2.83
N PRO A 190 -6.88 8.86 1.80
CA PRO A 190 -8.09 9.43 1.23
C PRO A 190 -9.05 8.32 0.82
N SER A 191 -10.32 8.51 1.15
CA SER A 191 -11.42 7.65 0.72
C SER A 191 -11.44 7.44 -0.80
N VAL A 192 -11.02 8.47 -1.56
CA VAL A 192 -10.92 8.42 -3.03
C VAL A 192 -9.93 7.35 -3.51
N LEU A 193 -8.78 7.18 -2.84
CA LEU A 193 -7.81 6.14 -3.20
C LEU A 193 -8.26 4.74 -2.76
N THR A 194 -9.04 4.64 -1.68
CA THR A 194 -9.70 3.38 -1.32
C THR A 194 -10.81 3.00 -2.30
N ALA A 195 -11.46 4.01 -2.92
CA ALA A 195 -12.53 3.82 -3.89
C ALA A 195 -12.05 3.54 -5.32
N LEU A 196 -10.72 3.56 -5.59
CA LEU A 196 -10.16 3.17 -6.88
C LEU A 196 -10.17 1.64 -7.06
N SER A 197 -11.37 1.11 -7.25
CA SER A 197 -11.66 -0.31 -7.38
C SER A 197 -11.89 -0.72 -8.83
N ALA A 198 -10.82 -1.07 -9.57
CA ALA A 198 -10.92 -1.97 -10.74
C ALA A 198 -9.57 -2.58 -11.16
N ARG A 199 -9.63 -3.67 -11.94
CA ARG A 199 -8.47 -4.40 -12.51
C ARG A 199 -7.73 -3.58 -13.56
N GLY A 200 -6.41 -3.74 -13.63
CA GLY A 200 -5.56 -3.35 -14.77
C GLY A 200 -5.16 -1.87 -14.84
N SER A 201 -6.05 -1.00 -15.32
CA SER A 201 -5.75 0.41 -15.58
C SER A 201 -5.72 1.27 -14.31
N ASN A 202 -6.62 1.00 -13.37
CA ASN A 202 -6.67 1.71 -12.09
C ASN A 202 -5.55 1.31 -11.12
N LEU A 203 -4.81 0.22 -11.41
CA LEU A 203 -3.70 -0.22 -10.56
C LEU A 203 -2.60 0.83 -10.51
N TRP A 204 -2.19 1.35 -11.67
CA TRP A 204 -1.14 2.36 -11.79
C TRP A 204 -1.53 3.64 -11.06
N ALA A 205 -2.72 4.18 -11.37
CA ALA A 205 -3.25 5.37 -10.70
C ALA A 205 -3.31 5.18 -9.19
N LYS A 206 -3.79 4.04 -8.71
CA LYS A 206 -3.87 3.77 -7.27
C LYS A 206 -2.50 3.66 -6.60
N GLN A 207 -1.56 2.92 -7.17
CA GLN A 207 -0.23 2.76 -6.58
C GLN A 207 0.54 4.08 -6.59
N ILE A 208 0.53 4.80 -7.72
CA ILE A 208 1.12 6.14 -7.83
C ILE A 208 0.43 7.11 -6.86
N GLY A 209 -0.90 7.14 -6.85
CA GLY A 209 -1.69 8.02 -5.99
C GLY A 209 -1.44 7.78 -4.49
N LYS A 210 -1.32 6.51 -4.06
CA LYS A 210 -0.92 6.17 -2.69
C LYS A 210 0.46 6.74 -2.36
N GLU A 211 1.42 6.62 -3.27
CA GLU A 211 2.76 7.19 -3.08
C GLU A 211 2.78 8.72 -3.03
N LEU A 212 2.00 9.39 -3.87
CA LEU A 212 1.86 10.85 -3.82
C LEU A 212 1.23 11.29 -2.50
N ALA A 213 0.16 10.61 -2.05
CA ALA A 213 -0.47 10.89 -0.77
C ALA A 213 0.50 10.74 0.41
N TYR A 214 1.34 9.70 0.40
CA TYR A 214 2.41 9.54 1.38
C TYR A 214 3.46 10.66 1.30
N TRP A 215 3.89 11.00 0.08
CA TRP A 215 4.93 12.00 -0.15
C TRP A 215 4.50 13.40 0.29
N TYR A 216 3.28 13.84 -0.06
CA TYR A 216 2.74 15.14 0.38
C TYR A 216 2.71 15.27 1.90
N ARG A 217 2.44 14.17 2.60
CA ARG A 217 2.38 14.15 4.05
C ARG A 217 3.75 14.23 4.70
N ILE A 218 4.75 13.52 4.18
CA ILE A 218 6.14 13.62 4.66
C ILE A 218 6.61 15.07 4.49
N ASP A 219 6.35 15.67 3.33
CA ASP A 219 6.77 17.05 3.04
C ASP A 219 6.00 18.11 3.84
N HIS A 220 4.75 17.85 4.26
CA HIS A 220 4.01 18.74 5.16
C HIS A 220 4.73 18.95 6.50
N HIS A 221 5.49 17.95 6.95
CA HIS A 221 6.29 17.99 8.17
C HIS A 221 7.74 18.48 7.94
N GLY A 222 8.13 18.72 6.68
CA GLY A 222 9.44 19.26 6.32
C GLY A 222 9.47 20.80 6.32
N PRO A 223 10.67 21.41 6.42
CA PRO A 223 10.83 22.88 6.42
C PRO A 223 10.50 23.53 5.07
N GLN A 224 10.35 22.76 3.99
CA GLN A 224 10.09 23.26 2.64
C GLN A 224 8.75 22.73 2.13
N ARG A 225 7.67 23.44 2.47
CA ARG A 225 6.33 23.18 1.94
C ARG A 225 6.26 23.64 0.48
N ARG A 226 6.59 22.74 -0.44
CA ARG A 226 6.50 23.01 -1.88
C ARG A 226 5.20 22.43 -2.45
N THR A 227 4.45 23.26 -3.16
CA THR A 227 3.32 22.87 -4.03
C THR A 227 3.81 22.05 -5.21
N GLU A 228 4.95 22.42 -5.77
CA GLU A 228 5.59 21.69 -6.85
C GLU A 228 6.51 20.58 -6.31
N LYS A 229 6.29 19.36 -6.79
CA LYS A 229 7.09 18.18 -6.52
C LYS A 229 7.77 17.71 -7.79
N ARG A 230 9.08 17.46 -7.75
CA ARG A 230 9.86 16.98 -8.89
C ARG A 230 10.44 15.61 -8.58
N ILE A 231 10.13 14.61 -9.39
CA ILE A 231 10.60 13.23 -9.18
C ILE A 231 10.97 12.57 -10.51
N ARG A 232 12.00 11.72 -10.50
CA ARG A 232 12.30 10.88 -11.66
C ARG A 232 11.23 9.82 -11.82
N VAL A 233 10.76 9.56 -13.04
CA VAL A 233 9.73 8.55 -13.32
C VAL A 233 10.12 7.19 -12.74
N GLY A 234 11.35 6.73 -12.99
CA GLY A 234 11.84 5.45 -12.46
C GLY A 234 11.83 5.38 -10.93
N GLN A 235 12.08 6.50 -10.24
CA GLN A 235 12.00 6.57 -8.78
C GLN A 235 10.55 6.43 -8.30
N LEU A 236 9.61 7.13 -8.94
CA LEU A 236 8.18 7.03 -8.62
C LEU A 236 7.64 5.62 -8.87
N LEU A 237 8.00 5.00 -9.99
CA LEU A 237 7.61 3.62 -10.31
C LEU A 237 8.26 2.58 -9.38
N THR A 238 9.46 2.86 -8.87
CA THR A 238 10.09 2.05 -7.82
C THR A 238 9.27 2.11 -6.54
N TRP A 239 8.91 3.31 -6.08
CA TRP A 239 8.06 3.49 -4.90
C TRP A 239 6.67 2.88 -5.06
N ALA A 240 6.09 2.98 -6.26
CA ALA A 240 4.80 2.40 -6.58
C ALA A 240 4.83 0.87 -6.72
N CYS A 241 6.01 0.25 -6.77
CA CYS A 241 6.22 -1.18 -7.07
C CYS A 241 5.76 -1.58 -8.49
N LEU A 242 5.86 -0.65 -9.46
CA LEU A 242 5.47 -0.85 -10.86
C LEU A 242 6.67 -1.15 -11.79
N LEU A 243 7.91 -0.93 -11.32
CA LEU A 243 9.10 -1.15 -12.13
C LEU A 243 9.23 -2.60 -12.66
N PRO A 244 8.93 -3.67 -11.88
CA PRO A 244 8.91 -5.04 -12.41
C PRO A 244 7.90 -5.22 -13.56
N THR A 245 6.72 -4.60 -13.44
CA THR A 245 5.71 -4.59 -14.52
C THR A 245 6.23 -3.91 -15.79
N VAL A 246 6.96 -2.80 -15.66
CA VAL A 246 7.60 -2.13 -16.80
C VAL A 246 8.67 -3.02 -17.44
N ALA A 247 9.49 -3.70 -16.64
CA ALA A 247 10.51 -4.61 -17.13
C ALA A 247 9.87 -5.78 -17.93
N HIS A 248 8.77 -6.34 -17.42
CA HIS A 248 8.00 -7.37 -18.13
C HIS A 248 7.40 -6.85 -19.44
N MET A 249 6.78 -5.66 -19.45
CA MET A 249 6.26 -5.06 -20.68
C MET A 249 7.36 -4.82 -21.72
N ARG A 250 8.56 -4.41 -21.27
CA ARG A 250 9.73 -4.24 -22.14
C ARG A 250 10.18 -5.57 -22.76
N SER A 251 10.27 -6.64 -21.97
CA SER A 251 10.70 -7.95 -22.47
C SER A 251 9.69 -8.57 -23.44
N SER A 252 8.39 -8.30 -23.26
CA SER A 252 7.34 -8.71 -24.19
C SER A 252 7.20 -7.82 -25.44
N GLY A 253 8.15 -6.90 -25.70
CA GLY A 253 8.15 -6.04 -26.89
C GLY A 253 7.21 -4.81 -26.82
N ASN A 254 6.48 -4.62 -25.73
CA ASN A 254 5.53 -3.52 -25.55
C ASN A 254 6.21 -2.24 -25.06
N ARG A 255 7.12 -1.66 -25.85
CA ARG A 255 7.98 -0.54 -25.38
C ARG A 255 7.24 0.79 -25.17
N ARG A 256 6.09 1.02 -25.81
CA ARG A 256 5.30 2.27 -25.69
C ARG A 256 4.29 2.25 -24.53
N ARG A 257 3.69 1.09 -24.26
CA ARG A 257 2.61 0.92 -23.26
C ARG A 257 2.95 1.40 -21.84
N PRO A 258 4.17 1.19 -21.29
CA PRO A 258 4.50 1.66 -19.95
C PRO A 258 4.31 3.16 -19.77
N ARG A 259 4.71 3.94 -20.78
CA ARG A 259 4.56 5.39 -20.77
C ARG A 259 3.09 5.79 -20.85
N GLU A 260 2.34 5.19 -21.78
CA GLU A 260 0.90 5.47 -21.95
C GLU A 260 0.11 5.18 -20.65
N TYR A 261 0.40 4.06 -19.97
CA TYR A 261 -0.23 3.72 -18.69
C TYR A 261 0.16 4.66 -17.56
N PHE A 262 1.40 5.15 -17.55
CA PHE A 262 1.84 6.14 -16.57
C PHE A 262 1.14 7.47 -16.75
N GLU A 263 1.11 8.00 -17.97
CA GLU A 263 0.48 9.27 -18.29
C GLU A 263 -1.03 9.21 -18.02
N ALA A 264 -1.70 8.15 -18.50
CA ALA A 264 -3.12 7.93 -18.20
C ALA A 264 -3.42 7.79 -16.70
N ALA A 265 -2.48 7.24 -15.92
CA ALA A 265 -2.61 7.16 -14.47
C ALA A 265 -2.51 8.53 -13.80
N LEU A 266 -1.62 9.41 -14.26
CA LEU A 266 -1.50 10.78 -13.75
C LEU A 266 -2.72 11.62 -14.14
N ASP A 267 -3.19 11.53 -15.39
CA ASP A 267 -4.42 12.19 -15.84
C ASP A 267 -5.64 11.75 -15.01
N LYS A 268 -5.71 10.46 -14.69
CA LYS A 268 -6.76 9.92 -13.83
C LYS A 268 -6.68 10.50 -12.41
N LEU A 269 -5.47 10.67 -11.87
CA LEU A 269 -5.26 11.26 -10.54
C LEU A 269 -5.57 12.75 -10.50
N GLU A 270 -5.33 13.47 -11.60
CA GLU A 270 -5.75 14.86 -11.79
C GLU A 270 -7.27 14.97 -11.71
N GLY A 271 -7.99 14.16 -12.51
CA GLY A 271 -9.46 14.14 -12.49
C GLY A 271 -10.07 13.69 -11.16
N LEU A 272 -9.28 13.10 -10.25
CA LEU A 272 -9.69 12.71 -8.90
C LEU A 272 -9.29 13.73 -7.82
N GLY A 273 -8.59 14.81 -8.18
CA GLY A 273 -8.09 15.81 -7.23
C GLY A 273 -7.00 15.30 -6.28
N ILE A 274 -6.28 14.24 -6.68
CA ILE A 274 -5.10 13.76 -5.94
C ILE A 274 -3.87 14.59 -6.31
N LEU A 275 -3.84 15.14 -7.53
CA LEU A 275 -2.91 16.16 -7.99
C LEU A 275 -3.70 17.24 -8.74
N ASP A 276 -3.18 18.47 -8.78
CA ASP A 276 -3.83 19.57 -9.52
C ASP A 276 -3.42 19.57 -10.99
N HIS A 277 -2.15 19.26 -11.25
CA HIS A 277 -1.58 19.26 -12.58
C HIS A 277 -0.28 18.46 -12.60
N TRP A 278 0.08 17.92 -13.76
CA TRP A 278 1.37 17.28 -13.97
C TRP A 278 1.93 17.57 -15.37
N HIS A 279 3.25 17.62 -15.48
CA HIS A 279 3.95 17.70 -16.77
C HIS A 279 5.37 17.14 -16.63
N TYR A 280 6.02 16.80 -17.75
CA TYR A 280 7.45 16.52 -17.73
C TYR A 280 8.23 17.83 -17.72
N ALA A 281 9.38 17.84 -17.03
CA ALA A 281 10.30 18.98 -17.10
C ALA A 281 10.66 19.28 -18.57
N GLU A 282 10.72 20.56 -18.95
CA GLU A 282 10.86 20.99 -20.36
C GLU A 282 11.99 20.28 -21.12
N ARG A 283 13.16 20.15 -20.48
CA ARG A 283 14.33 19.46 -21.06
C ARG A 283 14.06 17.99 -21.34
N ASP A 284 13.30 17.32 -20.47
CA ASP A 284 12.97 15.90 -20.61
C ASP A 284 11.82 15.70 -21.61
N ALA A 285 10.85 16.62 -21.65
CA ALA A 285 9.80 16.65 -22.66
C ALA A 285 10.39 16.77 -24.08
N ALA A 286 11.35 17.67 -24.29
CA ALA A 286 12.05 17.83 -25.57
C ALA A 286 12.80 16.54 -25.97
N LYS A 287 13.56 15.97 -25.03
CA LYS A 287 14.31 14.72 -25.18
C LYS A 287 13.44 13.52 -25.57
N MET A 288 12.25 13.39 -24.96
CA MET A 288 11.32 12.31 -25.28
C MET A 288 10.64 12.47 -26.64
N ARG A 289 10.45 13.71 -27.12
CA ARG A 289 9.93 13.96 -28.48
C ARG A 289 10.94 13.57 -29.55
N THR A 290 12.23 13.88 -29.34
CA THR A 290 13.30 13.59 -30.30
C THR A 290 13.75 12.12 -30.28
N GLY A 291 13.60 11.42 -29.15
CA GLY A 291 14.01 10.01 -28.99
C GLY A 291 12.91 8.97 -29.29
N ALA A 292 11.74 9.40 -29.78
CA ALA A 292 10.59 8.52 -29.99
C ALA A 292 10.91 7.43 -31.02
N GLY A 293 10.91 6.16 -30.59
CA GLY A 293 11.15 4.99 -31.45
C GLY A 293 12.59 4.47 -31.50
N VAL A 294 13.52 5.12 -30.81
CA VAL A 294 14.94 4.72 -30.75
C VAL A 294 15.18 3.68 -29.65
N SER A 295 16.20 2.83 -29.81
CA SER A 295 16.72 1.98 -28.72
C SER A 295 17.08 2.83 -27.51
N GLY A 296 16.58 2.47 -26.32
CA GLY A 296 16.79 3.25 -25.08
C GLY A 296 15.69 4.26 -24.73
N ALA A 297 14.62 4.41 -25.53
CA ALA A 297 13.51 5.32 -25.23
C ALA A 297 12.84 5.07 -23.86
N VAL A 298 12.74 3.81 -23.43
CA VAL A 298 12.21 3.45 -22.11
C VAL A 298 13.16 3.93 -21.00
N ASP A 299 14.47 3.74 -21.16
CA ASP A 299 15.46 4.14 -20.16
C ASP A 299 15.53 5.68 -20.04
N GLN A 300 15.40 6.38 -21.17
CA GLN A 300 15.27 7.84 -21.23
C GLN A 300 14.01 8.33 -20.52
N TRP A 301 12.86 7.67 -20.75
CA TRP A 301 11.62 7.98 -20.04
C TRP A 301 11.74 7.72 -18.54
N LEU A 302 12.32 6.60 -18.11
CA LEU A 302 12.55 6.29 -16.69
C LEU A 302 13.47 7.32 -16.01
N ALA A 303 14.43 7.88 -16.75
CA ALA A 303 15.33 8.93 -16.25
C ALA A 303 14.69 10.33 -16.23
N SER A 304 13.57 10.53 -16.93
CA SER A 304 12.91 11.83 -17.06
C SER A 304 12.31 12.29 -15.73
N ILE A 305 12.28 13.62 -15.52
CA ILE A 305 11.65 14.25 -14.36
C ILE A 305 10.20 14.57 -14.69
N VAL A 306 9.29 14.05 -13.88
CA VAL A 306 7.90 14.50 -13.82
C VAL A 306 7.75 15.55 -12.72
N VAL A 307 7.07 16.62 -13.05
CA VAL A 307 6.68 17.72 -12.18
C VAL A 307 5.22 17.52 -11.82
N ILE A 308 4.91 17.45 -10.53
CA ILE A 308 3.58 17.19 -9.99
C ILE A 308 3.21 18.35 -9.08
N GLN A 309 2.06 18.97 -9.33
CA GLN A 309 1.50 20.00 -8.49
C GLN A 309 0.56 19.36 -7.46
N ALA A 310 0.94 19.45 -6.19
CA ALA A 310 0.13 18.98 -5.08
C ALA A 310 -1.02 19.97 -4.83
N PRO A 311 -2.26 19.49 -4.60
CA PRO A 311 -3.37 20.40 -4.35
C PRO A 311 -3.19 21.12 -3.01
N PRO A 312 -3.60 22.40 -2.88
CA PRO A 312 -3.47 23.16 -1.63
C PRO A 312 -4.07 22.45 -0.40
N ALA A 313 -5.17 21.72 -0.60
CA ALA A 313 -5.85 20.96 0.46
C ALA A 313 -4.96 19.86 1.08
N TRP A 314 -3.99 19.36 0.33
CA TRP A 314 -3.05 18.34 0.79
C TRP A 314 -1.84 18.95 1.51
N ILE A 315 -1.51 20.20 1.18
CA ILE A 315 -0.39 20.96 1.77
C ILE A 315 -0.82 21.60 3.09
N GLY A 316 -2.09 21.95 3.25
CA GLY A 316 -2.69 22.48 4.48
C GLY A 316 -2.90 21.46 5.59
N GLY A 317 -2.68 20.18 5.31
CA GLY A 317 -3.06 19.05 6.17
C GLY A 317 -4.43 18.51 5.74
N LEU A 318 -4.54 17.19 5.61
CA LEU A 318 -5.80 16.53 5.23
C LEU A 318 -6.92 17.03 6.16
N PRO A 319 -7.99 17.67 5.64
CA PRO A 319 -9.23 17.70 6.40
C PRO A 319 -9.63 16.23 6.57
N LEU A 320 -9.61 15.74 7.81
CA LEU A 320 -10.33 14.52 8.16
C LEU A 320 -11.76 14.77 7.68
N GLN A 321 -12.17 14.14 6.58
CA GLN A 321 -13.56 14.22 6.16
C GLN A 321 -14.38 13.61 7.29
N ARG A 322 -14.98 14.46 8.14
CA ARG A 322 -16.21 14.12 8.85
C ARG A 322 -17.20 13.83 7.74
N ASN A 323 -17.47 12.54 7.50
CA ASN A 323 -18.61 12.14 6.68
C ASN A 323 -19.80 12.96 7.18
N LYS A 324 -20.36 13.81 6.31
CA LYS A 324 -21.67 14.39 6.56
C LYS A 324 -22.60 13.21 6.84
N SER A 325 -23.24 13.21 8.00
CA SER A 325 -24.40 12.35 8.24
C SER A 325 -25.33 12.47 7.03
N PRO A 326 -25.99 11.39 6.58
CA PRO A 326 -27.06 11.56 5.60
C PRO A 326 -28.07 12.57 6.18
N PRO A 327 -28.67 13.45 5.36
CA PRO A 327 -29.78 14.28 5.83
C PRO A 327 -30.80 13.34 6.45
N GLY A 328 -31.15 13.62 7.70
CA GLY A 328 -32.20 12.89 8.38
C GLY A 328 -33.50 13.13 7.63
N ASP A 329 -34.20 12.04 7.37
CA ASP A 329 -35.66 11.96 7.37
C ASP A 329 -36.04 10.79 8.30
#